data_AF-A0A3D2LC78-F1
#
_entry.id   AF-A0A3D2LC78-F1
#
_cell.length_a   1.000
_cell.length_b   1.000
_cell.length_c   1.000
_cell.angle_alpha   90.00
_cell.angle_beta   90.00
_cell.angle_gamma   90.00
#
_symmetry.space_group_name_H-M   'P 1'
#
loop_
_entity.id
_entity.type
_entity.pdbx_description
1 polymer ?
#
loop_
_entity_poly.entity_id
_entity_poly.type
_entity_poly.pdbx_seq_one_letter_code
_entity_poly.pdbx_strand_id
1 'polypeptide(L)'
;FQPWRSKFESEIAEGFIGPGRIKTLLVKPQTFYNETGRALSKVAQFYKLSPEDIVVLHDEIDLAPGRVRLKQGGGHSGNNGIRSMIAHLGENVRRVRIGVGHPGDKSRVMPYV
;
A
#
# COMPACT_ATOMS: atom_id res chain seq x y z
N PHE A 1 -13.18 -11.64 -9.08
CA PHE A 1 -12.27 -10.67 -9.70
C PHE A 1 -11.91 -11.16 -11.09
N GLN A 2 -11.63 -10.25 -12.02
CA GLN A 2 -11.07 -10.56 -13.34
C GLN A 2 -9.60 -11.05 -13.19
N PRO A 3 -9.04 -11.74 -14.20
CA PRO A 3 -7.64 -12.13 -14.20
C PRO A 3 -6.70 -10.92 -14.04
N TRP A 4 -5.55 -11.15 -13.41
CA TRP A 4 -4.50 -10.13 -13.27
C TRP A 4 -3.94 -9.72 -14.63
N ARG A 5 -3.66 -8.41 -14.79
CA ARG A 5 -3.05 -7.84 -15.99
C ARG A 5 -1.96 -6.86 -15.62
N SER A 6 -0.87 -6.86 -16.37
CA SER A 6 0.22 -5.90 -16.20
C SER A 6 -0.15 -4.57 -16.84
N LYS A 7 -0.27 -3.51 -16.04
CA LYS A 7 -0.55 -2.14 -16.48
C LYS A 7 -0.03 -1.16 -15.44
N PHE A 8 0.45 0.01 -15.87
CA PHE A 8 0.94 1.06 -14.96
C PHE A 8 2.04 0.57 -13.99
N GLU A 9 2.95 -0.28 -14.47
CA GLU A 9 4.01 -0.89 -13.64
C GLU A 9 3.46 -1.64 -12.42
N SER A 10 2.26 -2.20 -12.56
CA SER A 10 1.57 -2.95 -11.53
C SER A 10 0.88 -4.16 -12.14
N GLU A 11 0.63 -5.19 -11.35
CA GLU A 11 -0.42 -6.16 -11.66
C GLU A 11 -1.76 -5.63 -11.11
N ILE A 12 -2.79 -5.62 -11.95
CA ILE A 12 -4.12 -5.11 -11.59
C ILE A 12 -5.19 -6.16 -11.85
N ALA A 13 -6.12 -6.30 -10.91
CA ALA A 13 -7.33 -7.10 -11.07
C ALA A 13 -8.56 -6.26 -10.66
N GLU A 14 -9.58 -6.26 -11.51
CA GLU A 14 -10.84 -5.56 -11.22
C GLU A 14 -11.90 -6.51 -10.68
N GLY A 15 -12.76 -6.03 -9.79
CA GLY A 15 -13.87 -6.81 -9.26
C GLY A 15 -14.88 -5.95 -8.52
N PHE A 16 -15.72 -6.63 -7.74
CA PHE A 16 -16.72 -5.99 -6.89
C PHE A 16 -16.60 -6.54 -5.48
N ILE A 17 -16.66 -5.68 -4.46
CA ILE A 17 -16.59 -6.04 -3.05
C ILE A 17 -17.88 -5.57 -2.33
N GLY A 18 -18.31 -6.37 -1.36
CA GLY A 18 -19.41 -6.05 -0.45
C GLY A 18 -20.81 -6.22 -1.06
N PRO A 19 -21.86 -6.12 -0.22
CA PRO A 19 -23.24 -6.32 -0.64
C PRO A 19 -23.71 -5.29 -1.68
N GLY A 20 -23.16 -4.07 -1.64
CA GLY A 20 -23.43 -3.01 -2.62
C GLY A 20 -22.70 -3.16 -3.96
N ARG A 21 -21.91 -4.23 -4.15
CA ARG A 21 -21.09 -4.46 -5.35
C ARG A 21 -20.28 -3.22 -5.74
N ILE A 22 -19.44 -2.75 -4.82
CA ILE A 22 -18.59 -1.58 -5.07
C ILE A 22 -17.45 -2.00 -6.01
N LYS A 23 -17.34 -1.33 -7.17
CA LYS A 23 -16.25 -1.59 -8.12
C LYS A 23 -14.92 -1.32 -7.43
N THR A 24 -14.05 -2.33 -7.42
CA THR A 24 -12.76 -2.30 -6.72
C THR A 24 -11.63 -2.72 -7.62
N LEU A 25 -10.50 -2.02 -7.50
CA LEU A 25 -9.23 -2.37 -8.13
C LEU A 25 -8.31 -2.98 -7.07
N LEU A 26 -7.76 -4.15 -7.34
CA LEU A 26 -6.61 -4.67 -6.61
C LEU A 26 -5.36 -4.33 -7.40
N VAL A 27 -4.35 -3.78 -6.73
CA VAL A 27 -3.13 -3.27 -7.37
C VAL A 27 -1.92 -3.81 -6.61
N LYS A 28 -1.02 -4.48 -7.34
CA LYS A 28 0.29 -4.92 -6.83
C LYS A 28 1.40 -4.22 -7.64
N PRO A 29 1.95 -3.10 -7.15
CA PRO A 29 3.10 -2.45 -7.78
C PRO A 29 4.23 -3.44 -8.05
N GLN A 30 4.79 -3.38 -9.25
CA GLN A 30 5.92 -4.22 -9.71
C GLN A 30 7.22 -3.40 -9.80
N THR A 31 7.27 -2.24 -9.13
CA THR A 31 8.47 -1.43 -8.97
C THR A 31 9.29 -1.91 -7.78
N PHE A 32 10.49 -1.36 -7.60
CA PHE A 32 11.14 -1.44 -6.29
C PHE A 32 10.26 -0.81 -5.21
N TYR A 33 10.37 -1.29 -3.96
CA TYR A 33 9.49 -0.87 -2.86
C TYR A 33 9.57 0.63 -2.60
N ASN A 34 10.78 1.22 -2.64
CA ASN A 34 11.00 2.67 -2.51
C ASN A 34 10.44 3.50 -3.68
N GLU A 35 9.98 2.87 -4.76
CA GLU A 35 9.35 3.51 -5.92
C GLU A 35 7.85 3.21 -6.05
N THR A 36 7.25 2.53 -5.07
CA THR A 36 5.82 2.15 -5.10
C THR A 36 4.89 3.34 -5.39
N GLY A 37 5.17 4.54 -4.87
CA GLY A 37 4.35 5.73 -5.12
C GLY A 37 4.25 6.10 -6.61
N ARG A 38 5.29 5.83 -7.40
CA ARG A 38 5.35 6.11 -8.84
C ARG A 38 4.38 5.24 -9.64
N ALA A 39 4.22 3.97 -9.25
CA ALA A 39 3.25 3.08 -9.87
C ALA A 39 1.82 3.46 -9.47
N LEU A 40 1.60 3.71 -8.17
CA LEU A 40 0.29 4.04 -7.64
C LEU A 40 -0.26 5.37 -8.18
N SER A 41 0.59 6.38 -8.41
CA SER A 41 0.15 7.66 -8.99
C SER A 41 -0.41 7.52 -10.39
N LYS A 42 0.19 6.66 -11.23
CA LYS A 42 -0.31 6.35 -12.58
C LYS A 42 -1.69 5.71 -12.53
N VAL A 43 -1.90 4.77 -11.61
CA VAL A 43 -3.21 4.14 -11.39
C VAL A 43 -4.23 5.16 -10.92
N ALA A 44 -3.90 5.95 -9.89
CA ALA A 44 -4.81 6.96 -9.33
C ALA A 44 -5.21 7.99 -10.40
N GLN A 45 -4.26 8.49 -11.18
CA GLN A 45 -4.54 9.45 -12.25
C GLN A 45 -5.45 8.86 -13.35
N PHE A 46 -5.14 7.65 -13.83
CA PHE A 46 -5.92 7.03 -14.90
C PHE A 46 -7.37 6.74 -14.50
N TYR A 47 -7.56 6.22 -13.29
CA TYR A 47 -8.88 5.90 -12.75
C TYR A 47 -9.56 7.08 -12.03
N LYS A 48 -8.91 8.25 -11.99
CA LYS A 48 -9.39 9.48 -11.33
C LYS A 48 -9.75 9.24 -9.86
N LEU A 49 -8.88 8.51 -9.15
CA LEU A 49 -9.03 8.21 -7.74
C LEU A 49 -8.40 9.30 -6.89
N SER A 50 -9.09 9.69 -5.84
CA SER A 50 -8.55 10.56 -4.80
C SER A 50 -7.87 9.73 -3.69
N PRO A 51 -7.03 10.33 -2.83
CA PRO A 51 -6.34 9.59 -1.75
C PRO A 51 -7.30 8.87 -0.79
N GLU A 52 -8.49 9.43 -0.58
CA GLU A 52 -9.55 8.86 0.25
C GLU A 52 -10.17 7.59 -0.36
N ASP A 53 -10.13 7.42 -1.69
CA ASP A 53 -10.57 6.20 -2.38
C ASP A 53 -9.57 5.05 -2.24
N ILE A 54 -8.35 5.33 -1.78
CA ILE A 54 -7.23 4.39 -1.78
C ILE A 54 -7.00 3.85 -0.36
N VAL A 55 -6.85 2.54 -0.28
CA VAL A 55 -6.42 1.82 0.93
C VAL A 55 -5.16 1.02 0.61
N VAL A 56 -4.09 1.26 1.35
CA VAL A 56 -2.81 0.54 1.21
C VAL A 56 -2.63 -0.44 2.34
N LEU A 57 -2.35 -1.70 2.01
CA LEU A 57 -1.98 -2.74 2.96
C LEU A 57 -0.45 -2.87 2.95
N HIS A 58 0.18 -2.80 4.11
CA HIS A 58 1.63 -2.95 4.23
C HIS A 58 2.04 -3.60 5.55
N ASP A 59 3.23 -4.19 5.55
CA ASP A 59 3.92 -4.73 6.71
C ASP A 59 4.33 -3.61 7.69
N GLU A 60 4.27 -3.92 8.98
CA GLU A 60 4.57 -2.99 10.05
C GLU A 60 5.41 -3.66 11.14
N ILE A 61 6.66 -3.22 11.26
CA ILE A 61 7.62 -3.79 12.21
C ILE A 61 7.32 -3.36 13.66
N ASP A 62 6.69 -2.19 13.85
CA ASP A 62 6.34 -1.70 15.19
C ASP A 62 5.14 -2.43 15.80
N LEU A 63 4.43 -3.25 15.02
CA LEU A 63 3.29 -4.04 15.47
C LEU A 63 3.67 -5.50 15.60
N ALA A 64 3.29 -6.11 16.72
CA ALA A 64 3.50 -7.53 16.95
C ALA A 64 2.80 -8.39 15.86
N PRO A 65 3.36 -9.56 15.49
CA PRO A 65 2.73 -10.48 14.55
C PRO A 65 1.24 -10.72 14.83
N GLY A 66 0.43 -10.65 13.78
CA GLY A 66 -1.03 -10.84 13.88
C GLY A 66 -1.81 -9.61 14.38
N ARG A 67 -1.13 -8.50 14.75
CA ARG A 67 -1.81 -7.23 15.05
C ARG A 67 -2.05 -6.45 13.77
N VAL A 68 -3.31 -6.09 13.53
CA VAL A 68 -3.69 -5.23 12.41
C VAL A 68 -4.23 -3.91 12.95
N ARG A 69 -3.80 -2.78 12.37
CA ARG A 69 -4.32 -1.44 12.69
C ARG A 69 -4.63 -0.63 11.44
N LEU A 70 -5.75 0.07 11.46
CA LEU A 70 -6.07 1.07 10.45
C LEU A 70 -5.49 2.44 10.86
N LYS A 71 -4.94 3.19 9.92
CA LYS A 71 -4.43 4.55 10.11
C LYS A 71 -4.77 5.40 8.90
N GLN A 72 -5.16 6.66 9.12
CA GLN A 72 -5.28 7.69 8.09
C GLN A 72 -4.37 8.86 8.47
N GLY A 73 -3.69 9.49 7.51
CA GLY A 73 -2.75 10.58 7.80
C GLY A 73 -1.44 10.13 8.45
N GLY A 74 -0.54 11.09 8.68
CA GLY A 74 0.72 10.92 9.42
C GLY A 74 1.87 10.33 8.62
N GLY A 75 3.07 10.36 9.20
CA GLY A 75 4.32 10.03 8.50
C GLY A 75 4.53 8.55 8.13
N HIS A 76 5.70 8.27 7.55
CA HIS A 76 6.09 6.95 7.03
C HIS A 76 6.85 6.06 8.02
N SER A 77 7.22 6.55 9.20
CA SER A 77 7.92 5.77 10.26
C SER A 77 9.12 4.97 9.75
N GLY A 78 9.91 5.54 8.83
CA GLY A 78 11.06 4.84 8.23
C GLY A 78 10.73 3.85 7.11
N ASN A 79 9.46 3.52 6.87
CA ASN A 79 9.06 2.62 5.77
C ASN A 79 9.24 3.31 4.41
N ASN A 80 10.09 2.72 3.55
CA ASN A 80 10.48 3.29 2.26
C ASN A 80 9.32 3.33 1.24
N GLY A 81 8.49 2.29 1.20
CA GLY A 81 7.34 2.23 0.28
C GLY A 81 6.25 3.21 0.67
N ILE A 82 6.01 3.35 1.98
CA ILE A 82 5.08 4.35 2.50
C ILE A 82 5.60 5.77 2.30
N ARG A 83 6.91 6.01 2.44
CA ARG A 83 7.52 7.31 2.08
C ARG A 83 7.26 7.63 0.62
N SER A 84 7.49 6.66 -0.27
CA SER A 84 7.24 6.80 -1.71
C SER A 84 5.77 7.11 -2.01
N MET A 85 4.84 6.37 -1.40
CA MET A 85 3.40 6.56 -1.52
C MET A 85 2.99 7.97 -1.07
N ILE A 86 3.42 8.43 0.11
CA ILE A 86 3.09 9.77 0.63
C ILE A 86 3.60 10.86 -0.31
N ALA A 87 4.81 10.72 -0.86
CA ALA A 87 5.36 11.71 -1.79
C ALA A 87 4.55 11.87 -3.08
N HIS A 88 3.80 10.85 -3.50
CA HIS A 88 3.06 10.87 -4.76
C HIS A 88 1.53 11.02 -4.60
N LEU A 89 0.97 10.52 -3.50
CA LEU A 89 -0.48 10.49 -3.25
C LEU A 89 -0.89 11.36 -2.05
N GLY A 90 0.07 11.86 -1.27
CA GLY A 90 -0.19 12.55 -0.01
C GLY A 90 -0.41 11.62 1.18
N GLU A 91 -0.50 12.20 2.37
CA GLU A 91 -0.58 11.46 3.64
C GLU A 91 -1.98 10.95 3.99
N ASN A 92 -3.03 11.48 3.35
CA ASN A 92 -4.43 11.17 3.66
C ASN A 92 -4.88 9.78 3.18
N VAL A 93 -4.01 9.04 2.47
CA VAL A 93 -4.26 7.65 2.07
C VAL A 93 -4.45 6.77 3.32
N ARG A 94 -5.52 5.99 3.33
CA ARG A 94 -5.80 5.03 4.41
C ARG A 94 -4.82 3.87 4.33
N ARG A 95 -4.26 3.47 5.48
CA ARG A 95 -3.26 2.41 5.60
C ARG A 95 -3.73 1.33 6.57
N VAL A 96 -3.73 0.09 6.10
CA VAL A 96 -3.89 -1.11 6.92
C VAL A 96 -2.48 -1.62 7.23
N ARG A 97 -2.06 -1.43 8.47
CA ARG A 97 -0.76 -1.81 9.01
C ARG A 97 -0.85 -3.24 9.53
N ILE A 98 -0.09 -4.15 8.95
CA ILE A 98 -0.08 -5.59 9.28
C ILE A 98 1.19 -5.88 10.05
N GLY A 99 1.05 -6.21 11.33
CA GLY A 99 2.18 -6.45 12.21
C GLY A 99 3.00 -7.66 11.80
N VAL A 100 4.29 -7.43 11.58
CA VAL A 100 5.30 -8.47 11.34
C VAL A 100 6.29 -8.57 12.50
N GLY A 101 6.34 -7.58 13.38
CA GLY A 101 7.28 -7.51 14.52
C GLY A 101 8.63 -6.91 14.14
N HIS A 102 9.40 -6.56 15.15
CA HIS A 102 10.73 -5.96 14.99
C HIS A 102 11.80 -6.96 15.41
N PRO A 103 12.91 -7.11 14.66
CA PRO A 103 14.00 -8.04 15.00
C PRO A 103 14.86 -7.59 16.20
N GLY A 104 14.36 -6.70 17.07
CA GLY A 104 15.07 -6.09 18.20
C GLY A 104 16.21 -5.12 17.85
N ASP A 105 16.93 -5.34 16.76
CA ASP A 105 18.10 -4.55 16.33
C ASP A 105 17.84 -3.89 14.98
N LYS A 106 18.13 -2.58 14.89
CA LYS A 106 17.97 -1.77 13.67
C LYS A 106 18.80 -2.29 12.50
N SER A 107 20.00 -2.82 12.75
CA SER A 107 20.88 -3.36 11.71
C SER A 107 20.30 -4.59 11.01
N ARG A 108 19.37 -5.29 11.67
CA ARG A 108 18.72 -6.50 11.17
C ARG A 108 17.36 -6.24 10.52
N VAL A 109 16.90 -4.99 10.47
CA VAL A 109 15.59 -4.67 9.88
C VAL A 109 15.58 -4.96 8.38
N MET A 110 16.58 -4.50 7.63
CA MET A 110 16.64 -4.69 6.17
C MET A 110 16.60 -6.15 5.71
N PRO A 111 17.36 -7.10 6.31
CA PRO A 111 17.24 -8.52 5.93
C PRO A 111 16.00 -9.23 6.50
N TYR A 112 15.26 -8.60 7.41
CA TYR A 112 14.06 -9.18 8.01
C TYR A 112 12.78 -8.90 7.21
N VAL A 113 12.74 -7.77 6.49
CA VAL A 113 11.59 -7.28 5.72
C VAL A 113 11.69 -7.56 4.22
#